data_AF-A0A968GQZ0-F1
#
_entry.id   AF-A0A968GQZ0-F1
#
_cell.length_a   1.000
_cell.length_b   1.000
_cell.length_c   1.000
_cell.angle_alpha   90.00
_cell.angle_beta   90.00
_cell.angle_gamma   90.00
#
_symmetry.space_group_name_H-M   'P 1'
#
loop_
_entity.id
_entity.type
_entity.pdbx_description
1 polymer ?
#
loop_
_entity_poly.entity_id
_entity_poly.type
_entity_poly.pdbx_seq_one_letter_code
_entity_poly.pdbx_strand_id
1 'polypeptide(L)'
;MDGLFFSLGFLALASFILVIISFSHPATRTEIRALPYEHIGFFSYSASAPQGVYDANALKSGDPIFPRLTCAVDVNYKYIFMAQQAGNVTGTYQ
;
A
#
# COMPACT_ATOMS: atom_id res chain seq x y z
N MET A 1 21.71 63.91 -0.27
CA MET A 1 21.17 62.83 0.59
C MET A 1 19.93 62.18 -0.03
N ASP A 2 19.28 62.87 -0.98
CA ASP A 2 17.96 62.51 -1.54
C ASP A 2 17.98 61.27 -2.44
N GLY A 3 19.05 61.06 -3.20
CA GLY A 3 19.19 59.86 -4.05
C GLY A 3 19.30 58.54 -3.26
N LEU A 4 19.77 58.60 -2.01
CA LEU A 4 19.91 57.43 -1.14
C LEU A 4 18.56 57.02 -0.55
N PHE A 5 17.70 57.99 -0.21
CA PHE A 5 16.32 57.72 0.20
C PHE A 5 15.49 57.15 -0.94
N PHE A 6 15.69 57.63 -2.17
CA PHE A 6 15.01 57.11 -3.34
C PHE A 6 15.42 55.66 -3.66
N SER A 7 16.71 55.35 -3.64
CA SER A 7 17.20 53.98 -3.86
C SER A 7 16.74 53.02 -2.78
N LEU A 8 16.74 53.44 -1.51
CA LEU A 8 16.26 52.64 -0.40
C LEU A 8 14.75 52.38 -0.50
N GLY A 9 13.96 53.39 -0.88
CA GLY A 9 12.52 53.25 -1.13
C GLY A 9 12.22 52.27 -2.26
N PHE A 10 12.97 52.36 -3.37
CA PHE A 10 12.85 51.41 -4.48
C PHE A 10 13.20 49.97 -4.06
N LEU A 11 14.28 49.80 -3.30
CA LEU A 11 14.71 48.49 -2.80
C LEU A 11 13.68 47.90 -1.84
N ALA A 12 13.11 48.72 -0.95
CA ALA A 12 12.05 48.33 -0.03
C ALA A 12 10.79 47.88 -0.78
N LEU A 13 10.37 48.63 -1.81
CA LEU A 13 9.23 48.27 -2.64
C LEU A 13 9.47 46.95 -3.38
N ALA A 14 10.65 46.77 -3.99
CA ALA A 14 11.00 45.54 -4.69
C ALA A 14 11.01 44.33 -3.74
N SER A 15 11.63 44.46 -2.56
CA SER A 15 11.64 43.41 -1.53
C SER A 15 10.22 43.06 -1.06
N PHE A 16 9.37 44.07 -0.87
CA PHE A 16 7.98 43.87 -0.46
C PHE A 16 7.18 43.07 -1.50
N ILE A 17 7.38 43.35 -2.80
CA ILE A 17 6.75 42.59 -3.88
C ILE A 17 7.21 41.13 -3.86
N LEU A 18 8.50 40.86 -3.63
CA LEU A 18 9.04 39.50 -3.55
C LEU A 18 8.43 38.71 -2.38
N VAL A 19 8.25 39.36 -1.22
CA VAL A 19 7.59 38.74 -0.06
C VAL A 19 6.18 38.30 -0.43
N ILE A 20 5.38 39.19 -1.04
CA ILE A 20 4.01 38.84 -1.44
C ILE A 20 3.99 37.61 -2.35
N ILE A 21 4.83 37.59 -3.39
CA ILE A 21 4.86 36.47 -4.35
C ILE A 21 5.31 35.16 -3.68
N SER A 22 6.34 35.23 -2.84
CA SER A 22 6.91 34.08 -2.14
C SER A 22 5.93 33.46 -1.15
N PHE A 23 5.09 34.26 -0.50
CA PHE A 23 4.15 33.78 0.53
C PHE A 23 2.71 33.58 0.01
N SER A 24 2.40 34.00 -1.23
CA SER A 24 1.07 33.79 -1.84
C SER A 24 0.86 32.39 -2.39
N HIS A 25 1.93 31.60 -2.53
CA HIS A 25 1.84 30.22 -2.99
C HIS A 25 1.95 29.27 -1.80
N PRO A 26 1.01 28.32 -1.64
CA PRO A 26 1.10 27.34 -0.58
C PRO A 26 2.34 26.47 -0.79
N ALA A 27 3.17 26.35 0.24
CA ALA A 27 4.43 25.57 0.21
C ALA A 27 4.18 24.07 -0.07
N THR A 28 2.96 23.60 0.16
CA THR A 28 2.55 22.22 -0.08
C THR A 28 1.19 22.21 -0.77
N ARG A 29 1.03 21.28 -1.72
CA ARG A 29 -0.26 20.99 -2.36
C ARG A 29 -0.58 19.52 -2.08
N THR A 30 -1.75 19.27 -1.50
CA THR A 30 -2.24 17.90 -1.31
C THR A 30 -2.81 17.41 -2.64
N GLU A 31 -2.16 16.42 -3.24
CA GLU A 31 -2.69 15.71 -4.42
C GLU A 31 -3.31 14.38 -4.00
N ILE A 32 -4.46 14.05 -4.59
CA ILE A 32 -4.96 12.67 -4.58
C ILE A 32 -4.19 11.91 -5.65
N ARG A 33 -3.24 11.07 -5.22
CA ARG A 33 -2.51 10.15 -6.10
C ARG A 33 -3.04 8.74 -5.88
N ALA A 34 -3.46 8.08 -6.96
CA ALA A 34 -3.72 6.66 -6.93
C ALA A 34 -2.38 5.92 -6.75
N LEU A 35 -2.22 5.24 -5.62
CA LEU A 35 -1.08 4.37 -5.35
C LEU A 35 -1.53 2.94 -5.65
N PRO A 36 -1.03 2.30 -6.72
CA PRO A 36 -1.41 0.93 -7.02
C PRO A 36 -0.84 -0.03 -5.97
N TYR A 37 -1.69 -0.93 -5.49
CA TYR A 37 -1.33 -2.01 -4.58
C TYR A 37 -2.13 -3.26 -4.92
N GLU A 38 -1.57 -4.43 -4.60
CA GLU A 38 -2.17 -5.73 -4.84
C GLU A 38 -2.14 -6.59 -3.57
N HIS A 39 -3.23 -7.30 -3.33
CA HIS A 39 -3.37 -8.30 -2.28
C HIS A 39 -3.53 -9.66 -2.95
N ILE A 40 -2.56 -10.54 -2.75
CA ILE A 40 -2.55 -11.86 -3.37
C ILE A 40 -2.64 -12.92 -2.27
N GLY A 41 -3.68 -13.74 -2.33
CA GLY A 41 -3.90 -14.88 -1.45
C GLY A 41 -3.73 -16.19 -2.19
N PHE A 42 -2.94 -17.11 -1.64
CA PHE A 42 -2.83 -18.48 -2.10
C PHE A 42 -3.43 -19.41 -1.06
N PHE A 43 -4.45 -20.14 -1.47
CA PHE A 43 -5.05 -21.20 -0.67
C PHE A 43 -4.55 -22.54 -1.15
N SER A 44 -4.15 -23.40 -0.23
CA SER A 44 -3.80 -24.78 -0.52
C SER A 44 -4.27 -25.69 0.60
N TYR A 45 -4.56 -26.92 0.24
CA TYR A 45 -4.88 -27.98 1.17
C TYR A 45 -4.26 -29.29 0.73
N SER A 46 -3.97 -30.14 1.72
CA SER A 46 -3.47 -31.48 1.52
C SER A 46 -3.84 -32.40 2.68
N ALA A 47 -3.90 -33.70 2.43
CA ALA A 47 -4.05 -34.71 3.48
C ALA A 47 -3.45 -36.04 3.01
N SER A 48 -3.02 -36.88 3.95
CA SER A 48 -2.79 -38.30 3.67
C SER A 48 -4.12 -39.01 3.47
N ALA A 49 -4.27 -39.72 2.36
CA ALA A 49 -5.51 -40.40 2.03
C ALA A 49 -5.49 -41.89 2.40
N PRO A 50 -6.51 -42.40 3.12
CA PRO A 50 -6.70 -43.83 3.29
C PRO A 50 -6.96 -44.53 1.94
N GLN A 51 -6.50 -45.77 1.81
CA GLN A 51 -6.75 -46.56 0.60
C GLN A 51 -8.26 -46.72 0.34
N GLY A 52 -8.65 -46.65 -0.93
CA GLY A 52 -10.02 -46.86 -1.38
C GLY A 52 -10.93 -45.63 -1.28
N VAL A 53 -10.41 -44.46 -0.88
CA VAL A 53 -11.16 -43.19 -0.90
C VAL A 53 -10.82 -42.34 -2.13
N TYR A 54 -9.55 -42.32 -2.52
CA TYR A 54 -9.06 -41.66 -3.73
C TYR A 54 -8.17 -42.63 -4.52
N ASP A 55 -7.95 -42.33 -5.80
CA ASP A 55 -7.04 -43.09 -6.66
C ASP A 55 -5.57 -42.91 -6.25
N ALA A 56 -5.27 -41.85 -5.50
CA ALA A 56 -3.95 -41.56 -4.95
C ALA A 56 -3.94 -41.69 -3.42
N ASN A 57 -2.75 -41.93 -2.86
CA ASN A 57 -2.52 -42.01 -1.42
C ASN A 57 -2.50 -40.64 -0.71
N ALA A 58 -2.78 -39.55 -1.43
CA ALA A 58 -2.81 -38.20 -0.88
C ALA A 58 -3.88 -37.35 -1.57
N LEU A 59 -4.55 -36.53 -0.77
CA LEU A 59 -5.41 -35.43 -1.21
C LEU A 59 -4.53 -34.21 -1.50
N LYS A 60 -4.75 -33.55 -2.63
CA LYS A 60 -4.07 -32.30 -3.00
C LYS A 60 -5.08 -31.22 -3.39
N SER A 61 -4.60 -29.99 -3.46
CA SER A 61 -5.40 -28.85 -3.88
C SER A 61 -5.96 -29.06 -5.28
N GLY A 62 -7.27 -28.93 -5.43
CA GLY A 62 -8.01 -29.25 -6.66
C GLY A 62 -8.85 -30.53 -6.54
N ASP A 63 -8.47 -31.46 -5.66
CA ASP A 63 -9.22 -32.70 -5.43
C ASP A 63 -10.45 -32.45 -4.55
N PRO A 64 -11.60 -33.12 -4.78
CA PRO A 64 -12.76 -32.98 -3.90
C PRO A 64 -12.43 -33.47 -2.49
N ILE A 65 -12.91 -32.77 -1.46
CA ILE A 65 -12.70 -33.18 -0.06
C ILE A 65 -13.87 -34.03 0.40
N PHE A 66 -13.68 -35.34 0.54
CA PHE A 66 -14.69 -36.22 1.11
C PHE A 66 -14.78 -36.10 2.64
N PRO A 67 -15.99 -36.17 3.25
CA PRO A 67 -16.21 -35.94 4.67
C PRO A 67 -15.34 -36.79 5.62
N ARG A 68 -14.93 -37.98 5.18
CA ARG A 68 -14.08 -38.89 5.95
C ARG A 68 -12.69 -38.31 6.23
N LEU A 69 -12.22 -37.35 5.44
CA LEU A 69 -10.91 -36.73 5.62
C LEU A 69 -10.96 -35.32 6.20
N THR A 70 -12.12 -34.68 6.38
CA THR A 70 -12.21 -33.26 6.73
C THR A 70 -11.38 -32.87 7.96
N CYS A 71 -11.34 -33.74 8.99
CA CYS A 71 -10.57 -33.49 10.21
C CYS A 71 -9.05 -33.71 10.06
N ALA A 72 -8.60 -34.29 8.95
CA ALA A 72 -7.20 -34.58 8.64
C ALA A 72 -6.65 -33.70 7.51
N VAL A 73 -7.45 -32.76 7.00
CA VAL A 73 -7.00 -31.81 5.97
C VAL A 73 -6.18 -30.71 6.60
N ASP A 74 -4.92 -30.64 6.20
CA ASP A 74 -4.08 -29.48 6.47
C ASP A 74 -4.38 -28.40 5.45
N VAL A 75 -4.85 -27.25 5.94
CA VAL A 75 -5.15 -26.08 5.13
C VAL A 75 -4.09 -25.02 5.37
N ASN A 76 -3.51 -24.51 4.30
CA ASN A 76 -2.51 -23.46 4.33
C ASN A 76 -2.96 -22.25 3.51
N TYR A 77 -2.81 -21.07 4.10
CA TYR A 77 -3.06 -19.80 3.43
C TYR A 77 -1.79 -18.95 3.46
N LYS A 78 -1.33 -18.56 2.27
CA LYS A 78 -0.21 -17.64 2.09
C LYS A 78 -0.72 -16.32 1.55
N TYR A 79 -0.38 -15.24 2.24
CA TYR A 79 -0.75 -13.89 1.87
C TYR A 79 0.47 -13.10 1.44
N ILE A 80 0.34 -12.33 0.37
CA ILE A 80 1.35 -11.43 -0.15
C ILE A 80 0.71 -10.06 -0.39
N PHE A 81 1.35 -9.03 0.14
CA PHE A 81 1.01 -7.64 -0.14
C PHE A 81 2.09 -7.05 -1.04
N MET A 82 1.69 -6.47 -2.17
CA MET A 82 2.59 -5.84 -3.14
C MET A 82 2.20 -4.38 -3.34
N ALA A 83 3.15 -3.47 -3.17
CA ALA A 83 2.96 -2.05 -3.43
C ALA A 83 4.20 -1.50 -4.15
N GLN A 84 4.00 -0.57 -5.08
CA GLN A 84 5.11 0.07 -5.79
C GLN A 84 5.95 0.99 -4.89
N GLN A 85 5.35 1.49 -3.82
CA GLN A 85 5.99 2.39 -2.87
C GLN A 85 5.81 1.84 -1.46
N ALA A 86 6.92 1.71 -0.73
CA ALA A 86 6.90 1.27 0.65
C ALA A 86 6.25 2.35 1.51
N GLY A 87 5.12 2.02 2.13
CA GLY A 87 4.43 2.85 3.11
C GLY A 87 4.20 2.05 4.40
N ASN A 88 4.32 2.69 5.55
CA ASN A 88 3.93 2.07 6.82
C ASN A 88 2.40 2.10 6.92
N VAL A 89 1.78 0.94 6.73
CA VAL A 89 0.34 0.74 6.90
C VAL A 89 0.13 -0.16 8.12
N THR A 90 -0.61 0.34 9.10
CA THR A 90 -1.03 -0.43 10.27
C THR A 90 -2.55 -0.58 10.26
N GLY A 91 -3.06 -1.75 10.57
CA GLY A 91 -4.50 -2.01 10.71
C GLY A 91 -4.79 -2.78 12.00
N THR A 92 -6.00 -2.59 12.53
CA THR A 92 -6.53 -3.37 13.66
C THR A 92 -7.70 -4.22 13.18
N TYR A 93 -7.74 -5.49 13.58
CA TYR A 93 -8.92 -6.34 13.38
C TYR A 93 -9.86 -6.20 14.60
N GLN A 94 -11.17 -6.24 14.37
CA GLN A 94 -12.18 -6.40 15.42
C GLN A 94 -12.94 -7.71 15.22
#